data_AF-A0A1C3EJF9-F1
#
_entry.id   AF-A0A1C3EJF9-F1
#
_cell.length_a   1.000
_cell.length_b   1.000
_cell.length_c   1.000
_cell.angle_alpha   90.00
_cell.angle_beta   90.00
_cell.angle_gamma   90.00
#
_symmetry.space_group_name_H-M   'P 1'
#
loop_
_entity.id
_entity.type
_entity.pdbx_description
1 polymer ?
#
loop_
_entity_poly.entity_id
_entity_poly.type
_entity_poly.pdbx_seq_one_letter_code
_entity_poly.pdbx_strand_id
1 'polypeptide(L)' 'MALSMPKKIIYASFAACGLVGLAAILDLIIGMPFGGNVVFDVLFLLSAAVIVYLGYDSLSEMA' A
#
# COMPACT_ATOMS: atom_id res chain seq x y z
N MET A 1 -4.86 16.38 18.84
CA MET A 1 -4.12 17.00 17.73
C MET A 1 -4.89 16.73 16.44
N ALA A 2 -5.54 17.74 15.85
CA ALA A 2 -6.28 17.54 14.62
C ALA A 2 -5.30 17.36 13.45
N LEU A 3 -5.45 16.25 12.73
CA LEU A 3 -4.58 15.89 11.63
C LEU A 3 -4.95 16.75 10.40
N SER A 4 -3.97 17.39 9.76
CA SER A 4 -4.20 18.22 8.58
C SER A 4 -4.74 17.36 7.42
N MET A 5 -5.53 17.96 6.51
CA MET A 5 -6.10 17.21 5.38
C MET A 5 -5.06 16.43 4.57
N PRO A 6 -3.87 16.98 4.27
CA PRO A 6 -2.80 16.23 3.59
C PRO A 6 -2.37 14.98 4.36
N LYS A 7 -2.10 15.11 5.67
CA LYS A 7 -1.73 13.97 6.51
C LYS A 7 -2.85 12.92 6.52
N LYS A 8 -4.13 13.32 6.50
CA LYS A 8 -5.27 12.38 6.55
C LYS A 8 -5.32 11.52 5.31
N ILE A 9 -5.11 12.14 4.15
CA ILE A 9 -5.03 11.44 2.86
C ILE A 9 -3.87 10.45 2.89
N ILE A 10 -2.68 10.85 3.37
CA ILE A 10 -1.52 9.95 3.42
C ILE A 10 -1.79 8.73 4.30
N TYR A 11 -2.36 8.90 5.50
CA TYR A 11 -2.73 7.76 6.35
C TYR A 11 -3.82 6.87 5.72
N ALA A 12 -4.78 7.45 5.00
CA ALA A 12 -5.78 6.68 4.26
C ALA A 12 -5.13 5.87 3.12
N SER A 13 -4.17 6.47 2.40
CA SER A 13 -3.40 5.79 1.36
C SER A 13 -2.56 4.64 1.92
N PHE A 14 -1.92 4.82 3.08
CA PHE A 14 -1.22 3.74 3.79
C PHE A 14 -2.14 2.60 4.17
N ALA A 15 -3.34 2.90 4.68
CA ALA A 15 -4.31 1.87 5.03
C ALA A 15 -4.76 1.09 3.77
N ALA A 16 -5.08 1.78 2.69
CA ALA A 16 -5.49 1.15 1.43
C ALA A 16 -4.36 0.29 0.82
N CYS A 17 -3.13 0.81 0.74
CA CYS A 17 -2.02 0.07 0.16
C CYS A 17 -1.60 -1.12 1.04
N GLY A 18 -1.73 -1.00 2.36
CA GLY A 18 -1.50 -2.12 3.29
C GLY A 18 -2.45 -3.28 3.03
N LEU A 19 -3.74 -3.00 2.82
CA LEU A 19 -4.73 -4.03 2.47
C LEU A 19 -4.42 -4.69 1.13
N VAL A 20 -4.06 -3.90 0.12
CA VAL A 20 -3.70 -4.41 -1.22
C VAL A 20 -2.43 -5.26 -1.17
N GLY A 21 -1.39 -4.80 -0.46
CA GLY A 21 -0.14 -5.53 -0.29
C GLY A 21 -0.36 -6.85 0.44
N LEU A 22 -1.17 -6.87 1.50
CA LEU A 22 -1.54 -8.10 2.19
C LEU A 22 -2.32 -9.06 1.29
N ALA A 23 -3.27 -8.56 0.50
CA ALA A 23 -4.01 -9.37 -0.46
C ALA A 23 -3.11 -9.97 -1.56
N ALA A 24 -2.10 -9.24 -2.01
CA ALA A 24 -1.12 -9.72 -2.98
C ALA A 24 -0.17 -10.78 -2.37
N ILE A 25 0.26 -10.61 -1.11
CA ILE A 25 1.00 -11.67 -0.40
C ILE A 25 0.13 -12.92 -0.25
N LEU A 26 -1.16 -12.74 0.06
CA LEU A 26 -2.10 -13.84 0.18
C LEU A 26 -2.26 -14.59 -1.15
N ASP A 27 -2.42 -13.89 -2.27
CA ASP A 27 -2.52 -14.53 -3.59
C ASP A 27 -1.26 -15.30 -3.95
N LEU A 28 -0.09 -14.77 -3.62
CA LEU A 28 1.19 -15.42 -3.92
C LEU A 28 1.40 -16.73 -3.12
N ILE A 29 0.79 -16.85 -1.94
CA ILE A 29 0.89 -18.05 -1.09
C ILE A 29 -0.22 -19.06 -1.40
N ILE A 30 -1.47 -18.60 -1.57
CA ILE A 30 -2.66 -19.46 -1.61
C ILE A 30 -3.35 -19.48 -2.99
N GLY A 31 -2.95 -18.63 -3.93
CA GLY A 31 -3.53 -18.52 -5.29
C GLY A 31 -4.91 -17.85 -5.34
N MET A 32 -5.35 -17.22 -4.25
CA MET A 32 -6.62 -16.50 -4.12
C MET A 32 -6.33 -15.18 -3.39
N PRO A 33 -6.86 -13.99 -3.80
CA PRO A 33 -8.06 -13.72 -4.61
C PRO A 33 -7.87 -13.34 -6.09
N PHE A 34 -6.65 -13.19 -6.61
CA PHE A 34 -6.36 -12.75 -7.97
C PHE A 34 -6.09 -13.89 -8.95
N GLY A 35 -6.17 -15.14 -8.49
CA GLY A 35 -6.16 -16.33 -9.34
C GLY A 35 -4.76 -16.91 -9.58
N GLY A 36 -3.80 -16.60 -8.70
CA GLY A 36 -2.43 -17.11 -8.77
C GLY A 36 -1.62 -16.52 -9.91
N ASN A 37 -1.97 -15.31 -10.35
CA ASN A 37 -1.33 -14.67 -11.48
C ASN A 37 -0.15 -13.81 -10.99
N VAL A 38 1.02 -14.43 -10.92
CA VAL A 38 2.25 -13.88 -10.31
C VAL A 38 2.61 -12.48 -10.82
N VAL A 39 2.29 -12.15 -12.07
CA VAL A 39 2.51 -10.81 -12.63
C VAL A 39 1.73 -9.74 -11.85
N PHE A 40 0.46 -10.00 -11.54
CA PHE A 40 -0.37 -9.07 -10.78
C PHE A 40 0.12 -8.94 -9.34
N ASP A 41 0.50 -10.04 -8.70
CA ASP A 41 0.99 -10.04 -7.33
C ASP A 41 2.22 -9.16 -7.18
N VAL A 42 3.19 -9.32 -8.08
CA VAL A 42 4.42 -8.53 -8.09
C VAL A 42 4.11 -7.05 -8.35
N LEU A 43 3.23 -6.74 -9.29
CA LEU A 43 2.84 -5.35 -9.58
C LEU A 43 2.13 -4.70 -8.40
N PHE A 44 1.25 -5.41 -7.70
CA PHE A 44 0.56 -4.91 -6.51
C PHE A 44 1.52 -4.72 -5.33
N LEU A 45 2.46 -5.64 -5.12
CA LEU A 45 3.49 -5.49 -4.08
C LEU A 45 4.42 -4.30 -4.36
N LEU A 46 4.88 -4.14 -5.61
CA LEU A 46 5.69 -2.99 -6.01
C LEU A 46 4.92 -1.68 -5.84
N SER A 47 3.65 -1.65 -6.25
CA SER A 47 2.80 -0.47 -6.07
C SER A 47 2.62 -0.12 -4.60
N ALA A 48 2.38 -1.12 -3.75
CA ALA A 48 2.29 -0.93 -2.30
C ALA A 48 3.60 -0.39 -1.72
N ALA A 49 4.76 -0.92 -2.13
CA ALA A 49 6.06 -0.45 -1.71
C ALA A 49 6.32 1.02 -2.11
N VAL A 50 5.95 1.41 -3.34
CA VAL A 50 6.08 2.78 -3.82
C VAL A 50 5.20 3.75 -3.02
N ILE A 51 3.94 3.38 -2.75
CA ILE A 51 3.04 4.20 -1.91
C ILE A 51 3.61 4.37 -0.51
N VAL A 52 4.18 3.29 0.07
CA VAL A 52 4.77 3.37 1.41
C VAL A 52 5.95 4.33 1.44
N TYR A 53 6.84 4.22 0.45
CA TYR A 53 7.99 5.12 0.31
C TYR A 53 7.56 6.58 0.17
N LEU A 54 6.67 6.87 -0.79
CA LEU A 54 6.19 8.24 -1.05
C LEU A 54 5.42 8.82 0.13
N GLY A 55 4.60 8.01 0.81
CA GLY A 55 3.87 8.43 1.99
C GLY A 55 4.81 8.77 3.16
N TYR A 56 5.89 8.01 3.32
CA TYR A 56 6.89 8.25 4.37
C TYR A 56 7.70 9.51 4.11
N ASP A 57 8.12 9.71 2.85
CA ASP A 57 8.82 10.91 2.40
C ASP A 57 7.95 12.17 2.61
N SER A 58 6.69 12.11 2.15
CA SER A 58 5.72 13.19 2.33
C SER A 58 5.43 13.49 3.80
N LEU A 59 5.37 12.48 4.68
CA LEU A 59 5.18 12.70 6.11
C LEU A 59 6.41 13.32 6.76
N SER A 60 7.61 12.93 6.34
CA SER A 60 8.88 13.45 6.85
C SER A 60 9.05 14.93 6.50
N GLU A 61 8.61 15.34 5.32
CA GLU A 61 8.64 16.75 4.92
C GLU A 61 7.58 17.62 5.62
N MET A 62 6.51 16.99 6.14
CA MET A 62 5.43 17.66 6.88
C MET A 62 5.60 17.59 8.41
N ALA A 63 6.67 16.97 8.92
CA ALA A 63 6.97 16.81 10.34
C ALA A 63 7.79 17.99 10.86
#